data_AF-A0A9D1R9Z4-F1
#
_entry.id   AF-A0A9D1R9Z4-F1
#
_cell.length_a   1.000
_cell.length_b   1.000
_cell.length_c   1.000
_cell.angle_alpha   90.00
_cell.angle_beta   90.00
_cell.angle_gamma   90.00
#
_symmetry.space_group_name_H-M   'P 1'
#
loop_
_entity.id
_entity.type
_entity.pdbx_description
1 polymer ?
#
loop_
_entity_poly.entity_id
_entity_poly.type
_entity_poly.pdbx_seq_one_letter_code
_entity_poly.pdbx_strand_id
1 'polypeptide(L)'
;FNQKGEYNLPVGKRDYNQKLQQKLMAFIDRLHSGDYTFVNRDFREISLDGFTKDSFFYVDPPYLITCATYNEQGGWTSQDEKDLLAYLEEADRRGIRFALSNVLESKGRKNEILEDWVREHPRFRVISLDYGYGNSSYHGKNKESRTREVLVVNFTEP
;
A
#
# COMPACT_ATOMS: atom_id res chain seq x y z
N PHE A 1 -4.54 -18.64 2.15
CA PHE A 1 -4.58 -19.80 1.26
C PHE A 1 -3.37 -20.66 1.55
N ASN A 2 -3.48 -21.98 1.41
CA ASN A 2 -2.33 -22.86 1.55
C ASN A 2 -1.50 -22.88 0.23
N GLN A 3 -0.38 -23.59 0.23
CA GLN A 3 0.48 -23.74 -0.97
C GLN A 3 -0.22 -24.41 -2.17
N LYS A 4 -1.41 -24.99 -1.98
CA LYS A 4 -2.24 -25.57 -3.03
C LYS A 4 -3.30 -24.58 -3.57
N GLY A 5 -3.30 -23.34 -3.09
CA GLY A 5 -4.30 -22.33 -3.45
C GLY A 5 -5.67 -22.53 -2.78
N GLU A 6 -5.77 -23.37 -1.75
CA GLU A 6 -7.03 -23.65 -1.05
C GLU A 6 -7.24 -22.69 0.13
N TYR A 7 -8.49 -22.32 0.39
CA TYR A 7 -8.85 -21.49 1.53
C TYR A 7 -8.58 -22.26 2.83
N ASN A 8 -7.84 -21.66 3.76
CA ASN A 8 -7.34 -22.33 4.98
C ASN A 8 -7.54 -21.50 6.26
N LEU A 9 -8.36 -20.45 6.23
CA LEU A 9 -8.68 -19.70 7.44
C LEU A 9 -9.72 -20.46 8.26
N PRO A 10 -9.58 -20.52 9.60
CA PRO A 10 -10.58 -21.14 10.46
C PRO A 10 -11.90 -20.38 10.39
N VAL A 11 -13.00 -21.08 10.71
CA VAL A 11 -14.32 -20.44 10.78
C VAL A 11 -14.31 -19.32 11.82
N GLY A 12 -14.56 -18.09 11.38
CA GLY A 12 -14.79 -16.95 12.26
C GLY A 12 -16.25 -16.92 12.71
N LYS A 13 -16.52 -16.42 13.92
CA LYS A 13 -17.90 -16.17 14.40
C LYS A 13 -18.49 -14.92 13.75
N ARG A 14 -18.66 -14.92 12.43
CA ARG A 14 -19.27 -13.82 11.67
C ARG A 14 -20.13 -14.39 10.56
N ASP A 15 -21.44 -14.18 10.69
CA ASP A 15 -22.42 -14.54 9.68
C ASP A 15 -22.84 -13.33 8.84
N TYR A 16 -23.51 -13.62 7.73
CA TYR A 16 -24.17 -12.62 6.91
C TYR A 16 -25.14 -11.79 7.77
N ASN A 17 -25.11 -10.47 7.57
CA ASN A 17 -25.97 -9.54 8.30
C ASN A 17 -26.32 -8.34 7.43
N GLN A 18 -27.31 -7.56 7.85
CA GLN A 18 -27.81 -6.41 7.09
C GLN A 18 -26.73 -5.36 6.78
N LYS A 19 -25.72 -5.19 7.66
CA LYS A 19 -24.60 -4.27 7.39
C LYS A 19 -23.71 -4.80 6.26
N LEU A 20 -23.47 -6.11 6.21
CA LEU A 20 -22.72 -6.73 5.11
C LEU A 20 -23.48 -6.59 3.79
N GLN A 21 -24.80 -6.79 3.81
CA GLN A 21 -25.66 -6.56 2.65
C GLN A 21 -25.54 -5.13 2.11
N GLN A 22 -25.66 -4.14 2.99
CA GLN A 22 -25.57 -2.72 2.62
C GLN A 22 -24.20 -2.39 2.00
N LYS A 23 -23.11 -2.93 2.56
CA LYS A 23 -21.76 -2.77 1.99
C LYS A 23 -21.65 -3.38 0.60
N LEU A 24 -22.21 -4.57 0.40
CA LEU A 24 -22.20 -5.24 -0.90
C LEU A 24 -23.00 -4.45 -1.93
N MET A 25 -24.20 -3.97 -1.57
CA MET A 25 -25.02 -3.14 -2.45
C MET A 25 -24.30 -1.85 -2.84
N ALA A 26 -23.73 -1.12 -1.87
CA ALA A 26 -22.97 0.09 -2.13
C ALA A 26 -21.75 -0.17 -3.03
N PHE A 27 -21.08 -1.32 -2.88
CA PHE A 27 -20.00 -1.72 -3.78
C PHE A 27 -20.50 -1.97 -5.21
N ILE A 28 -21.59 -2.71 -5.39
CA ILE A 28 -22.20 -2.98 -6.70
C ILE A 28 -22.65 -1.67 -7.37
N ASP A 29 -23.33 -0.80 -6.64
CA ASP A 29 -23.76 0.51 -7.14
C ASP A 29 -22.55 1.34 -7.58
N ARG A 30 -21.46 1.29 -6.81
CA ARG A 30 -20.21 1.96 -7.18
C ARG A 30 -19.64 1.38 -8.46
N LEU A 31 -19.56 0.05 -8.62
CA LEU A 31 -19.08 -0.60 -9.84
C LEU A 31 -19.86 -0.20 -11.09
N HIS A 32 -21.19 -0.06 -10.97
CA HIS A 32 -22.03 0.35 -12.10
C HIS A 32 -21.96 1.86 -12.40
N SER A 33 -21.47 2.67 -11.45
CA SER A 33 -21.44 4.14 -11.59
C SER A 33 -20.30 4.69 -12.45
N GLY A 34 -19.35 3.86 -12.87
CA GLY A 34 -18.15 4.30 -13.56
C GLY A 34 -17.52 3.23 -14.42
N ASP A 35 -16.44 3.61 -15.12
CA ASP A 35 -15.65 2.71 -15.94
C ASP A 35 -14.53 2.09 -15.11
N TYR A 36 -14.76 0.86 -14.65
CA TYR A 36 -13.81 0.11 -13.82
C TYR A 36 -13.28 -1.10 -14.57
N THR A 37 -11.96 -1.22 -14.61
CA THR A 37 -11.28 -2.42 -15.08
C THR A 37 -10.53 -3.07 -13.92
N PHE A 38 -10.77 -4.37 -13.71
CA PHE A 38 -10.05 -5.16 -12.72
C PHE A 38 -8.98 -6.00 -13.40
N VAL A 39 -7.76 -5.93 -12.86
CA VAL A 39 -6.63 -6.74 -13.32
C VAL A 39 -6.03 -7.48 -12.13
N ASN A 40 -5.56 -8.70 -12.38
CA ASN A 40 -4.78 -9.48 -11.42
C ASN A 40 -3.47 -9.86 -12.11
N ARG A 41 -2.45 -9.02 -11.92
CA ARG A 41 -1.12 -9.15 -12.53
C ARG A 41 -0.07 -8.61 -11.57
N ASP A 42 1.18 -9.01 -11.78
CA ASP A 42 2.32 -8.35 -11.16
C ASP A 42 2.39 -6.89 -11.64
N PHE A 43 2.75 -5.96 -10.74
CA PHE A 43 2.82 -4.54 -11.09
C PHE A 43 3.85 -4.27 -12.21
N ARG A 44 4.88 -5.12 -12.33
CA ARG A 44 5.91 -5.04 -13.38
C ARG A 44 5.35 -5.32 -14.77
N GLU A 45 4.20 -5.98 -14.87
CA GLU A 45 3.51 -6.26 -16.14
C GLU A 45 2.58 -5.12 -16.58
N ILE A 46 2.35 -4.12 -15.73
CA ILE A 46 1.53 -2.97 -16.05
C ILE A 46 2.39 -2.01 -16.86
N SER A 47 2.13 -1.89 -18.16
CA SER A 47 2.83 -0.89 -18.98
C SER A 47 2.43 0.52 -18.56
N LEU A 48 3.41 1.42 -18.50
CA LEU A 48 3.18 2.86 -18.33
C LEU A 48 2.77 3.54 -19.64
N ASP A 49 2.66 2.81 -20.75
CA ASP A 49 2.23 3.35 -22.04
C ASP A 49 0.74 3.69 -22.01
N GLY A 50 0.38 4.85 -22.57
CA GLY A 50 -1.00 5.35 -22.59
C GLY A 50 -1.40 6.14 -21.35
N PHE A 51 -0.61 6.11 -20.27
CA PHE A 51 -0.78 7.00 -19.13
C PHE A 51 -0.10 8.35 -19.39
N THR A 52 -0.70 9.41 -18.86
CA THR A 52 -0.25 10.80 -19.06
C THR A 52 -0.13 11.52 -17.72
N LYS A 53 0.25 12.81 -17.74
CA LYS A 53 0.21 13.68 -16.56
C LYS A 53 -1.15 13.79 -15.88
N ASP A 54 -2.22 13.49 -16.62
CA ASP A 54 -3.60 13.52 -16.11
C ASP A 54 -3.95 12.22 -15.39
N SER A 55 -3.18 11.14 -15.64
CA SER A 55 -3.25 9.90 -14.90
C SER A 55 -2.68 10.03 -13.49
N PHE A 56 -3.18 9.21 -12.57
CA PHE A 56 -2.74 9.17 -11.19
C PHE A 56 -2.62 7.73 -10.70
N PHE A 57 -1.46 7.39 -10.16
CA PHE A 57 -1.16 6.07 -9.61
C PHE A 57 -1.17 6.14 -8.09
N TYR A 58 -2.14 5.49 -7.45
CA TYR A 58 -2.08 5.23 -6.01
C TYR A 58 -1.49 3.84 -5.79
N VAL A 59 -0.42 3.77 -5.00
CA VAL A 59 0.37 2.56 -4.78
C VAL A 59 0.44 2.28 -3.28
N ASP A 60 -0.07 1.12 -2.88
CA ASP A 60 -0.13 0.68 -1.48
C ASP A 60 0.34 -0.78 -1.41
N PRO A 61 1.67 -1.01 -1.54
CA PRO A 61 2.23 -2.35 -1.61
C PRO A 61 2.29 -2.97 -0.20
N PRO A 62 2.56 -4.28 -0.11
CA PRO A 62 2.97 -4.88 1.14
C PRO A 62 4.17 -4.14 1.80
N TYR A 63 4.08 -3.77 3.08
CA TYR A 63 5.16 -3.03 3.74
C TYR A 63 6.22 -3.99 4.28
N LEU A 64 7.45 -3.90 3.76
CA LEU A 64 8.57 -4.81 4.06
C LEU A 64 8.80 -5.02 5.58
N ILE A 65 8.69 -3.95 6.37
CA ILE A 65 8.97 -3.96 7.80
C ILE A 65 7.75 -4.25 8.69
N THR A 66 6.62 -4.65 8.14
CA THR A 66 5.41 -5.01 8.91
C THR A 66 5.15 -6.52 8.89
N CYS A 67 4.46 -7.03 9.91
CA CYS A 67 4.03 -8.43 9.95
C CYS A 67 2.58 -8.51 9.47
N ALA A 68 2.39 -8.78 8.18
CA ALA A 68 1.09 -9.03 7.59
C ALA A 68 1.11 -10.35 6.82
N THR A 69 -0.05 -11.01 6.70
CA THR A 69 -0.17 -12.35 6.09
C THR A 69 0.27 -12.39 4.63
N TYR A 70 0.26 -11.26 3.92
CA TYR A 70 0.75 -11.13 2.55
C TYR A 70 2.28 -10.94 2.45
N ASN A 71 2.96 -10.62 3.56
CA ASN A 71 4.43 -10.66 3.64
C ASN A 71 4.95 -12.06 3.99
N GLU A 72 4.09 -12.94 4.50
CA GLU A 72 4.46 -14.30 4.86
C GLU A 72 4.79 -15.12 3.60
N GLN A 73 5.71 -16.08 3.74
CA GLN A 73 6.16 -16.99 2.66
C GLN A 73 6.88 -16.30 1.49
N GLY A 74 7.45 -15.09 1.69
CA GLY A 74 8.22 -14.40 0.64
C GLY A 74 7.35 -13.72 -0.41
N GLY A 75 6.09 -13.39 -0.07
CA GLY A 75 5.18 -12.68 -0.97
C GLY A 75 5.60 -11.23 -1.30
N TRP A 76 6.45 -10.62 -0.46
CA TRP A 76 7.09 -9.34 -0.74
C TRP A 76 8.51 -9.32 -0.19
N THR A 77 9.47 -9.07 -1.08
CA THR A 77 10.91 -9.09 -0.78
C THR A 77 11.53 -7.71 -0.96
N SER A 78 12.76 -7.56 -0.48
CA SER A 78 13.56 -6.36 -0.75
C SER A 78 13.79 -6.11 -2.25
N GLN A 79 13.74 -7.14 -3.09
CA GLN A 79 13.83 -6.96 -4.55
C GLN A 79 12.51 -6.41 -5.12
N ASP A 80 11.36 -6.90 -4.62
CA ASP A 80 10.05 -6.37 -5.02
C ASP A 80 9.91 -4.89 -4.69
N GLU A 81 10.37 -4.48 -3.50
CA GLU A 81 10.39 -3.07 -3.14
C GLU A 81 11.31 -2.24 -4.06
N LYS A 82 12.53 -2.71 -4.35
CA LYS A 82 13.43 -2.01 -5.29
C LYS A 82 12.83 -1.89 -6.69
N ASP A 83 12.21 -2.94 -7.19
CA ASP A 83 11.58 -2.95 -8.51
C ASP A 83 10.39 -1.97 -8.56
N LEU A 84 9.61 -1.90 -7.48
CA LEU A 84 8.51 -0.94 -7.36
C LEU A 84 9.00 0.51 -7.36
N LEU A 85 10.07 0.80 -6.61
CA LEU A 85 10.65 2.14 -6.56
C LEU A 85 11.22 2.55 -7.92
N ALA A 86 11.90 1.65 -8.62
CA ALA A 86 12.37 1.88 -9.99
C ALA A 86 11.21 2.10 -10.98
N TYR A 87 10.11 1.37 -10.82
CA TYR A 87 8.89 1.55 -11.62
C TYR A 87 8.28 2.95 -11.41
N LEU A 88 8.24 3.43 -10.16
CA LEU A 88 7.77 4.78 -9.83
C LEU A 88 8.69 5.89 -10.34
N GLU A 89 10.00 5.66 -10.37
CA GLU A 89 10.95 6.58 -11.01
C GLU A 89 10.73 6.68 -12.53
N GLU A 90 10.42 5.58 -13.21
CA GLU A 90 10.04 5.61 -14.63
C GLU A 90 8.72 6.37 -14.83
N ALA A 91 7.72 6.13 -13.97
CA ALA A 91 6.47 6.88 -13.99
C ALA A 91 6.71 8.39 -13.84
N ASP A 92 7.59 8.78 -12.91
CA ASP A 92 8.00 10.18 -12.75
C ASP A 92 8.68 10.76 -14.00
N ARG A 93 9.64 10.02 -14.60
CA ARG A 93 10.34 10.46 -15.81
C ARG A 93 9.38 10.71 -16.98
N ARG A 94 8.23 10.03 -17.00
CA ARG A 94 7.15 10.23 -17.97
C ARG A 94 6.16 11.35 -17.58
N GLY A 95 6.36 11.99 -16.44
CA GLY A 95 5.48 13.04 -15.90
C GLY A 95 4.16 12.53 -15.34
N ILE A 96 4.07 11.23 -15.02
CA ILE A 96 2.88 10.60 -14.45
C ILE A 96 2.87 10.86 -12.93
N ARG A 97 1.72 11.26 -12.39
CA ARG A 97 1.58 11.51 -10.95
C ARG A 97 1.39 10.21 -10.19
N PHE A 98 2.08 10.06 -9.07
CA PHE A 98 1.88 8.93 -8.17
C PHE A 98 1.88 9.34 -6.69
N ALA A 99 1.23 8.51 -5.88
CA ALA A 99 1.31 8.54 -4.43
C ALA A 99 1.58 7.12 -3.90
N LEU A 100 2.64 6.98 -3.11
CA LEU A 100 3.08 5.72 -2.49
C LEU A 100 2.83 5.77 -0.99
N SER A 101 1.96 4.91 -0.49
CA SER A 101 1.78 4.65 0.94
C SER A 101 2.80 3.60 1.40
N ASN A 102 3.58 3.89 2.44
CA ASN A 102 4.52 2.93 3.02
C ASN A 102 4.89 3.32 4.47
N VAL A 103 5.76 2.55 5.11
CA VAL A 103 6.20 2.73 6.49
C VAL A 103 7.73 2.81 6.54
N LEU A 104 8.25 3.93 7.06
CA LEU A 104 9.69 4.14 7.24
C LEU A 104 10.22 3.44 8.49
N GLU A 105 9.42 3.41 9.56
CA GLU A 105 9.82 2.80 10.82
C GLU A 105 8.64 2.12 11.51
N SER A 106 8.82 0.92 12.04
CA SER A 106 7.82 0.24 12.85
C SER A 106 8.48 -0.71 13.85
N LYS A 107 8.11 -0.59 15.13
CA LYS A 107 8.62 -1.47 16.21
C LYS A 107 10.16 -1.58 16.24
N GLY A 108 10.85 -0.45 16.04
CA GLY A 108 12.31 -0.38 16.03
C GLY A 108 13.00 -0.92 14.77
N ARG A 109 12.23 -1.38 13.76
CA ARG A 109 12.76 -1.73 12.43
C ARG A 109 12.61 -0.55 11.48
N LYS A 110 13.61 -0.32 10.65
CA LYS A 110 13.63 0.73 9.63
C LYS A 110 13.61 0.13 8.23
N ASN A 111 12.93 0.81 7.32
CA ASN A 111 12.96 0.50 5.91
C ASN A 111 14.08 1.32 5.25
N GLU A 112 15.30 0.79 5.30
CA GLU A 112 16.50 1.46 4.76
C GLU A 112 16.38 1.71 3.24
N ILE A 113 15.76 0.78 2.50
CA ILE A 113 15.55 0.91 1.05
C ILE A 113 14.71 2.15 0.74
N LEU A 114 13.56 2.29 1.41
CA LEU A 114 12.70 3.45 1.23
C LEU A 114 13.35 4.73 1.75
N GLU A 115 14.03 4.67 2.90
CA GLU A 115 14.70 5.83 3.51
C GLU A 115 15.83 6.38 2.61
N ASP A 116 16.60 5.49 1.99
CA ASP A 116 17.65 5.86 1.04
C ASP A 116 17.04 6.42 -0.24
N TRP A 117 16.01 5.77 -0.78
CA TRP A 117 15.34 6.20 -2.01
C TRP A 117 14.73 7.60 -1.92
N VAL A 118 14.03 7.92 -0.81
CA VAL A 118 13.48 9.27 -0.62
C VAL A 118 14.57 10.32 -0.43
N ARG A 119 15.72 9.94 0.15
CA ARG A 119 16.87 10.83 0.34
C ARG A 119 17.59 11.14 -0.97
N GLU A 120 17.69 10.15 -1.86
CA GLU A 120 18.26 10.30 -3.20
C GLU A 120 17.37 11.11 -4.14
N HIS A 121 16.07 11.21 -3.85
CA HIS A 121 15.09 11.91 -4.67
C HIS A 121 14.39 13.07 -3.92
N PRO A 122 15.11 14.18 -3.63
CA PRO A 122 14.58 15.30 -2.85
C PRO A 122 13.40 16.04 -3.51
N ARG A 123 13.14 15.77 -4.80
CA ARG A 123 11.96 16.27 -5.52
C ARG A 123 10.67 15.60 -5.06
N PHE A 124 10.74 14.39 -4.50
CA PHE A 124 9.60 13.69 -3.94
C PHE A 124 9.27 14.25 -2.58
N ARG A 125 7.99 14.58 -2.36
CA ARG A 125 7.49 15.09 -1.09
C ARG A 125 7.08 13.93 -0.21
N VAL A 126 7.70 13.82 0.96
CA VAL A 126 7.37 12.82 1.99
C VAL A 126 6.43 13.45 3.01
N ILE A 127 5.20 12.95 3.09
CA ILE A 127 4.16 13.45 4.00
C ILE A 127 4.03 12.43 5.14
N SER A 128 4.32 12.83 6.37
CA SER A 128 4.12 11.98 7.56
C SER A 128 2.63 11.86 7.88
N LEU A 129 2.15 10.63 8.03
CA LEU A 129 0.78 10.34 8.45
C LEU A 129 0.78 10.08 9.96
N ASP A 130 0.87 11.15 10.76
CA ASP A 130 0.87 11.02 12.24
C ASP A 130 -0.57 10.90 12.75
N TYR A 131 -1.11 9.67 12.70
CA TYR A 131 -2.35 9.35 13.39
C TYR A 131 -2.03 9.07 14.85
N GLY A 132 -2.43 9.99 15.74
CA GLY A 132 -2.40 9.77 17.18
C GLY A 132 -3.29 8.58 17.56
N TYR A 133 -2.74 7.37 17.56
CA TYR A 133 -3.37 6.16 18.11
C TYR A 133 -3.38 6.23 19.64
N GLY A 134 -4.10 7.21 20.19
CA GLY A 134 -4.29 7.36 21.64
C GLY A 134 -5.17 6.29 22.27
N ASN A 135 -5.91 5.48 21.49
CA ASN A 135 -7.00 4.64 22.00
C ASN A 135 -7.02 3.17 21.52
N SER A 136 -5.95 2.65 20.92
CA SER A 136 -5.99 1.32 20.27
C SER A 136 -4.92 0.34 20.75
N SER A 137 -4.65 0.23 22.06
CA SER A 137 -4.16 -1.03 22.62
C SER A 137 -4.47 -1.11 24.12
N TYR A 138 -5.27 -2.09 24.54
CA TYR A 138 -5.57 -2.33 25.95
C TYR A 138 -4.45 -3.08 26.69
N HIS A 139 -3.29 -3.38 26.08
CA HIS A 139 -2.25 -4.21 26.71
C HIS A 139 -0.78 -3.93 26.30
N GLY A 140 -0.44 -2.81 25.66
CA GLY A 140 0.95 -2.50 25.27
C GLY A 140 1.64 -1.51 26.21
N LYS A 141 2.36 -1.98 27.24
CA LYS A 141 3.25 -1.15 28.07
C LYS A 141 4.57 -0.79 27.34
N ASN A 142 4.52 -0.23 26.13
CA ASN A 142 5.69 0.36 25.49
C ASN A 142 5.29 1.56 24.62
N LYS A 143 5.50 2.78 25.15
CA LYS A 143 5.31 4.05 24.44
C LYS A 143 6.37 4.31 23.35
N GLU A 144 7.33 3.41 23.16
CA GLU A 144 8.51 3.64 22.29
C GLU A 144 8.38 3.09 20.87
N SER A 145 7.36 2.30 20.52
CA SER A 145 7.21 1.77 19.16
C SER A 145 6.25 2.60 18.31
N ARG A 146 6.59 3.86 18.02
CA ARG A 146 5.82 4.65 17.04
C ARG A 146 6.03 4.06 15.65
N THR A 147 4.94 3.81 14.93
CA THR A 147 5.01 3.49 13.49
C THR A 147 5.04 4.81 12.74
N ARG A 148 6.04 5.01 11.88
CA ARG A 148 6.16 6.18 11.02
C ARG A 148 5.63 5.84 9.63
N GLU A 149 4.32 5.99 9.48
CA GLU A 149 3.63 5.86 8.19
C GLU A 149 3.83 7.13 7.36
N VAL A 150 4.04 6.97 6.05
CA VAL A 150 4.28 8.06 5.13
C VAL A 150 3.52 7.89 3.83
N LEU A 151 3.18 9.02 3.22
CA LEU A 151 2.75 9.12 1.83
C LEU A 151 3.84 9.86 1.05
N VAL A 152 4.46 9.20 0.08
CA VAL A 152 5.46 9.80 -0.82
C VAL A 152 4.77 10.18 -2.13
N VAL A 153 4.89 11.44 -2.55
CA VAL A 153 4.27 11.95 -3.78
C VAL A 153 5.28 12.68 -4.67
N ASN A 154 5.09 12.62 -5.98
CA ASN A 154 5.95 13.32 -6.95
C ASN A 154 5.34 14.60 -7.54
N PHE A 155 4.25 15.09 -6.95
CA PHE A 155 3.57 16.31 -7.38
C PHE A 155 3.38 17.25 -6.19
N THR A 156 3.34 18.54 -6.48
CA THR A 156 2.89 19.56 -5.53
C THR A 156 1.36 19.63 -5.53
N GLU A 157 0.76 20.11 -4.44
CA GLU A 157 -0.67 20.43 -4.45
C GLU A 157 -1.03 21.29 -5.67
N PRO A 158 -2.22 21.08 -6.26
CA PRO A 158 -2.70 21.87 -7.39
C PRO A 158 -2.83 23.35 -7.04
#